data_AF-A0A5Y6EYJ3-F1
#
_entry.id   AF-A0A5Y6EYJ3-F1
#
_cell.length_a   1.000
_cell.length_b   1.000
_cell.length_c   1.000
_cell.angle_alpha   90.00
_cell.angle_beta   90.00
_cell.angle_gamma   90.00
#
_symmetry.space_group_name_H-M   'P 1'
#
loop_
_entity.id
_entity.type
_entity.pdbx_description
1 polymer ?
#
loop_
_entity_poly.entity_id
_entity_poly.type
_entity_poly.pdbx_seq_one_letter_code
_entity_poly.pdbx_strand_id
1 'polypeptide(L)' 'MKSKYDWLFQLRRCSNKETLEKVAESNRYKLSADELESFNSAADHRL' A
#
# COMPACT_ATOMS: atom_id res chain seq x y z
N MET A 1 -4.58 -1.44 -13.71
CA MET A 1 -3.93 -0.55 -12.73
C MET A 1 -4.85 -0.41 -11.53
N LYS A 2 -4.40 -0.81 -10.33
CA LYS A 2 -5.18 -0.65 -9.10
C LYS A 2 -5.30 0.82 -8.73
N SER A 3 -6.48 1.25 -8.28
CA SER A 3 -6.67 2.60 -7.74
C SER A 3 -6.15 2.72 -6.30
N LYS A 4 -6.02 3.96 -5.81
CA LYS A 4 -5.80 4.24 -4.38
C LYS A 4 -6.81 3.53 -3.47
N TYR A 5 -8.09 3.52 -3.85
CA TYR A 5 -9.15 2.91 -3.03
C TYR A 5 -9.00 1.39 -2.95
N ASP A 6 -8.64 0.73 -4.06
CA ASP A 6 -8.37 -0.71 -4.07
C ASP A 6 -7.23 -1.08 -3.14
N TRP A 7 -6.16 -0.28 -3.14
CA TRP A 7 -5.06 -0.44 -2.19
C TRP A 7 -5.50 -0.19 -0.75
N LEU A 8 -6.25 0.89 -0.50
CA LEU A 8 -6.71 1.24 0.84
C LEU A 8 -7.57 0.13 1.46
N PHE A 9 -8.49 -0.47 0.71
CA PHE A 9 -9.30 -1.58 1.18
C PHE A 9 -8.43 -2.80 1.59
N GLN A 10 -7.34 -3.06 0.86
CA GLN A 10 -6.41 -4.13 1.21
C GLN A 10 -5.55 -3.78 2.42
N LEU A 11 -5.01 -2.55 2.48
CA LEU A 11 -4.13 -2.13 3.57
C LEU A 11 -4.88 -2.00 4.91
N ARG A 12 -6.20 -1.71 4.89
CA ARG A 12 -7.08 -1.80 6.07
C ARG A 12 -7.14 -3.19 6.71
N ARG A 13 -6.72 -4.25 6.00
CA ARG A 13 -6.63 -5.62 6.55
C ARG A 13 -5.39 -5.83 7.42
N CYS A 14 -4.39 -4.97 7.31
CA CYS A 14 -3.23 -5.03 8.21
C CYS A 14 -3.70 -4.64 9.62
N SER A 15 -3.41 -5.46 10.62
CA SER A 15 -3.90 -5.23 12.00
C SER A 15 -3.05 -4.24 12.80
N ASN A 16 -1.81 -3.97 12.36
CA ASN A 16 -0.90 -3.05 13.03
C ASN A 16 0.02 -2.35 12.00
N LYS A 17 0.87 -1.45 12.50
CA LYS A 17 1.82 -0.67 11.71
C LYS A 17 2.97 -1.54 11.17
N GLU A 18 3.50 -2.45 11.98
CA GLU A 18 4.60 -3.35 11.60
C GLU A 18 4.25 -4.19 10.35
N THR A 19 3.03 -4.76 10.32
CA THR A 19 2.53 -5.50 9.16
C THR A 19 2.40 -4.58 7.93
N LEU A 20 2.04 -3.30 8.11
CA LEU A 20 2.01 -2.35 6.99
C LEU A 20 3.40 -2.17 6.38
N GLU A 21 4.40 -1.97 7.24
CA GLU A 21 5.77 -1.67 6.85
C GLU A 21 6.36 -2.84 6.06
N LYS A 22 6.15 -4.07 6.54
CA LYS A 22 6.53 -5.31 5.82
C LYS A 22 5.83 -5.45 4.46
N VAL A 23 4.55 -5.10 4.39
CA VAL A 23 3.80 -5.11 3.12
C VAL A 23 4.33 -4.04 2.16
N ALA A 24 4.62 -2.83 2.64
CA ALA A 24 5.17 -1.75 1.83
C ALA A 24 6.57 -2.08 1.29
N GLU A 25 7.43 -2.65 2.12
CA GLU A 25 8.77 -3.10 1.71
C GLU A 25 8.69 -4.17 0.60
N SER A 26 7.80 -5.16 0.76
CA SER A 26 7.58 -6.22 -0.23
C SER A 26 7.05 -5.70 -1.57
N ASN A 27 6.24 -4.64 -1.56
CA ASN A 27 5.66 -4.05 -2.78
C ASN A 27 6.60 -3.06 -3.48
N ARG A 28 7.56 -2.45 -2.77
CA ARG A 28 8.48 -1.44 -3.32
C ARG A 28 9.20 -1.89 -4.61
N TYR A 29 9.53 -3.18 -4.71
CA TYR A 29 10.27 -3.74 -5.85
C TYR A 29 9.40 -4.47 -6.86
N LYS A 30 8.08 -4.55 -6.62
CA LYS A 30 7.12 -5.33 -7.45
C LYS A 30 6.19 -4.45 -8.26
N LEU A 31 6.04 -3.19 -7.88
CA LEU A 31 5.13 -2.24 -8.51
C LEU A 31 5.87 -1.33 -9.49
N SER A 32 5.19 -0.96 -10.57
CA SER A 32 5.66 0.15 -11.42
C SER A 32 5.60 1.48 -10.65
N ALA A 33 6.22 2.53 -11.20
CA ALA A 33 6.19 3.86 -10.59
C ALA A 33 4.74 4.36 -10.35
N ASP A 34 3.87 4.21 -11.35
CA ASP A 34 2.46 4.65 -11.27
C ASP A 34 1.67 3.86 -10.23
N GLU A 35 1.93 2.56 -10.12
CA GLU A 35 1.30 1.71 -9.11
C GLU A 35 1.81 2.03 -7.71
N LEU A 36 3.10 2.37 -7.58
CA LEU A 36 3.73 2.77 -6.33
C LEU A 36 3.15 4.09 -5.82
N GLU A 37 2.84 5.05 -6.69
CA GLU A 37 2.18 6.31 -6.31
C GLU A 37 0.80 6.05 -5.69
N SER A 38 -0.01 5.21 -6.35
CA SER A 38 -1.34 4.82 -5.86
C SER A 38 -1.26 4.03 -4.54
N PHE A 39 -0.27 3.14 -4.42
CA PHE A 39 -0.01 2.38 -3.20
C PHE A 39 0.41 3.29 -2.04
N ASN A 40 1.38 4.18 -2.25
CA ASN A 40 1.89 5.09 -1.22
C ASN A 40 0.80 6.04 -0.72
N SER A 41 -0.02 6.57 -1.63
CA SER A 41 -1.17 7.42 -1.28
C SER A 41 -2.21 6.70 -0.41
N ALA A 42 -2.36 5.38 -0.59
CA ALA A 42 -3.24 4.55 0.23
C ALA A 42 -2.61 4.17 1.57
N ALA A 43 -1.30 3.91 1.60
CA ALA A 43 -0.55 3.61 2.81
C ALA A 43 -0.51 4.81 3.77
N ASP A 44 -0.28 6.01 3.24
CA ASP A 44 -0.33 7.27 4.00
C ASP A 44 -1.72 7.53 4.60
N HIS A 45 -2.78 7.35 3.80
CA HIS A 45 -4.16 7.50 4.30
C HIS A 45 -4.52 6.50 5.42
N ARG A 46 -3.88 5.32 5.44
CA ARG A 46 -4.15 4.27 6.43
C ARG A 46 -3.30 4.42 7.70
N LEU A 47 -2.20 5.17 7.64
CA LEU A 47 -1.26 5.39 8.75
C LEU A 47 -1.88 6.34 9.79
#